data_AF-A0ABD3FNH2-F1
#
_entry.id   AF-A0ABD3FNH2-F1
#
_cell.length_a   1.000
_cell.length_b   1.000
_cell.length_c   1.000
_cell.angle_alpha   90.00
_cell.angle_beta   90.00
_cell.angle_gamma   90.00
#
_symmetry.space_group_name_H-M   'P 1'
#
loop_
_entity.id
_entity.type
_entity.pdbx_description
1 polymer ?
#
loop_
_entity_poly.entity_id
_entity_poly.type
_entity_poly.pdbx_seq_one_letter_code
_entity_poly.pdbx_strand_id
1 'polypeptide(L)'
;MRKRDDSIDALLAEFDKSLTLSRRVFQDQVPEINNDLAIGGDDWLSIFNKAKARDERECAICINSFCLSMEGVSLLSCSHAFHAQCLSAFEDFNIYEVSLCPVCRASYRSQNWLHISKLATQ
;
A
#
# COMPACT_ATOMS: atom_id res chain seq x y z
N MET A 1 30.30 32.64 5.54
CA MET A 1 28.94 32.14 5.25
C MET A 1 28.78 30.62 5.34
N ARG A 2 29.85 29.82 5.55
CA ARG A 2 29.83 28.34 5.52
C ARG A 2 29.29 27.65 6.79
N LYS A 3 29.51 28.22 7.98
CA LYS A 3 29.07 27.62 9.27
C LYS A 3 27.56 27.42 9.43
N ARG A 4 26.71 28.14 8.67
CA ARG A 4 25.26 28.00 8.74
C ARG A 4 24.77 26.79 7.94
N ASP A 5 25.42 26.48 6.83
CA ASP A 5 25.08 25.33 6.00
C ASP A 5 25.45 24.04 6.73
N ASP A 6 26.66 23.97 7.32
CA ASP A 6 27.09 22.85 8.16
C ASP A 6 26.14 22.58 9.34
N SER A 7 25.51 23.63 9.88
CA SER A 7 24.57 23.54 10.99
C SER A 7 23.19 23.04 10.55
N ILE A 8 22.75 23.37 9.34
CA ILE A 8 21.47 22.88 8.81
C ILE A 8 21.62 21.41 8.41
N ASP A 9 22.73 21.07 7.75
CA ASP A 9 23.02 19.70 7.33
C ASP A 9 23.14 18.75 8.54
N ALA A 10 23.77 19.21 9.62
CA ALA A 10 23.84 18.46 10.87
C ALA A 10 22.46 18.21 11.49
N LEU A 11 21.55 19.20 11.44
CA LEU A 11 20.18 19.04 11.92
C LEU A 11 19.37 18.08 11.05
N LEU A 12 19.46 18.19 9.73
CA LEU A 12 18.79 17.29 8.80
C LEU A 12 19.26 15.85 8.99
N ALA A 13 20.57 15.64 9.16
CA ALA A 13 21.13 14.32 9.46
C ALA A 13 20.61 13.75 10.79
N GLU A 14 20.35 14.58 11.79
CA GLU A 14 19.79 14.14 13.07
C GLU A 14 18.31 13.76 12.98
N PHE A 15 17.53 14.48 12.17
CA PHE A 15 16.15 14.10 11.84
C PHE A 15 16.11 12.78 11.08
N ASP A 16 16.98 12.58 10.09
CA ASP A 16 17.05 11.34 9.33
C ASP A 16 17.43 10.13 10.20
N LYS A 17 18.34 10.31 11.17
CA LYS A 17 18.64 9.27 12.17
C LYS A 17 17.41 8.96 13.01
N SER A 18 16.71 9.98 13.50
CA SER A 18 15.51 9.81 14.33
C SER A 18 14.40 9.07 13.57
N LEU A 19 14.19 9.43 12.30
CA LEU A 19 13.24 8.75 11.41
C LEU A 19 13.68 7.32 11.09
N THR A 20 14.98 7.09 10.90
CA THR A 20 15.52 5.74 10.66
C THR A 20 15.31 4.84 11.88
N LEU A 21 15.59 5.34 13.09
CA LEU A 21 15.36 4.61 14.33
C LEU A 21 13.88 4.31 14.54
N SER A 22 13.00 5.29 14.29
CA SER A 22 11.55 5.09 14.35
C SER A 22 11.08 4.06 13.31
N ARG A 23 11.57 4.13 12.07
CA ARG A 23 11.25 3.15 11.02
C ARG A 23 11.66 1.74 11.41
N ARG A 24 12.84 1.56 12.03
CA ARG A 24 13.31 0.23 12.50
C ARG A 24 12.35 -0.40 13.51
N VAL A 25 11.78 0.39 14.43
CA VAL A 25 10.80 -0.12 15.41
C VAL A 25 9.52 -0.63 14.73
N PHE A 26 9.11 -0.05 13.61
CA PHE A 26 7.95 -0.49 12.84
C PHE A 26 8.30 -1.49 11.71
N GLN A 27 9.58 -1.65 11.35
CA GLN A 27 10.04 -2.54 10.28
C GLN A 27 9.97 -4.02 10.65
N ASP A 28 9.97 -4.38 11.94
CA ASP A 28 9.62 -5.75 12.37
C ASP A 28 8.18 -6.16 11.97
N GLN A 29 7.37 -5.22 11.47
CA GLN A 29 6.01 -5.45 10.96
C GLN A 29 5.85 -5.24 9.44
N VAL A 30 6.92 -4.85 8.72
CA VAL A 30 6.87 -4.61 7.26
C VAL A 30 7.76 -5.64 6.56
N PRO A 31 7.19 -6.59 5.79
CA PRO A 31 8.00 -7.50 4.99
C PRO A 31 8.92 -6.68 4.06
N GLU A 32 10.21 -7.02 4.08
CA GLU A 32 11.21 -6.43 3.20
C GLU A 32 10.72 -6.46 1.75
N ILE A 33 10.51 -5.28 1.16
CA ILE A 33 10.29 -5.15 -0.28
C ILE A 33 11.67 -5.35 -0.93
N ASN A 34 12.05 -6.61 -1.12
CA ASN A 34 13.09 -6.96 -2.05
C ASN A 34 12.59 -6.61 -3.46
N ASN A 35 13.35 -5.77 -4.14
CA ASN A 35 13.11 -5.28 -5.49
C ASN A 35 13.40 -6.36 -6.56
N ASP A 36 13.04 -7.59 -6.26
CA ASP A 36 13.08 -8.69 -7.20
C ASP A 36 11.66 -8.86 -7.74
N LEU A 37 11.54 -8.86 -9.06
CA LEU A 37 10.39 -9.39 -9.78
C LEU A 37 10.04 -10.76 -9.20
N ALA A 38 9.14 -10.80 -8.22
CA ALA A 38 8.74 -12.03 -7.57
C ALA A 38 7.93 -12.85 -8.59
N ILE A 39 8.64 -13.69 -9.32
CA ILE A 39 8.16 -14.94 -9.90
C ILE A 39 7.79 -15.84 -8.70
N GLY A 40 6.68 -15.49 -8.07
CA GLY A 40 6.18 -15.99 -6.81
C GLY A 40 4.86 -15.28 -6.62
N GLY A 41 3.81 -15.82 -7.24
CA GLY A 41 2.51 -15.17 -7.30
C GLY A 41 2.06 -14.78 -5.89
N ASP A 42 1.62 -13.52 -5.74
CA ASP A 42 1.05 -13.03 -4.48
C ASP A 42 0.16 -14.09 -3.81
N ASP A 43 0.43 -14.38 -2.54
CA ASP A 43 -0.44 -15.18 -1.71
C ASP A 43 -1.69 -14.36 -1.36
N TRP A 44 -2.65 -14.39 -2.27
CA TRP A 44 -3.90 -13.64 -2.17
C TRP A 44 -4.71 -14.01 -0.93
N LEU A 45 -4.54 -15.21 -0.37
CA LEU A 45 -5.24 -15.63 0.84
C LEU A 45 -4.69 -14.89 2.08
N SER A 46 -3.37 -14.82 2.25
CA SER A 46 -2.80 -14.03 3.35
C SER A 46 -3.04 -12.53 3.17
N ILE A 47 -2.99 -12.02 1.94
CA ILE A 47 -3.30 -10.61 1.63
C ILE A 47 -4.75 -10.29 1.99
N PHE A 48 -5.69 -11.16 1.65
CA PHE A 48 -7.09 -11.00 1.99
C PHE A 48 -7.34 -11.02 3.50
N ASN A 49 -6.68 -11.93 4.22
CA ASN A 49 -6.76 -11.96 5.69
C ASN A 49 -6.18 -10.69 6.32
N LYS A 50 -5.07 -10.16 5.78
CA LYS A 50 -4.51 -8.86 6.21
C LYS A 50 -5.49 -7.72 5.95
N ALA A 51 -6.12 -7.67 4.77
CA ALA A 51 -7.10 -6.65 4.44
C ALA A 51 -8.33 -6.70 5.38
N LYS A 52 -8.83 -7.90 5.68
CA LYS A 52 -9.88 -8.09 6.69
C LYS A 52 -9.48 -7.63 8.09
N ALA A 53 -8.25 -7.93 8.51
CA ALA A 53 -7.74 -7.51 9.82
C ALA A 53 -7.62 -5.99 9.95
N ARG A 54 -7.34 -5.29 8.85
CA ARG A 54 -7.33 -3.81 8.80
C ARG A 54 -8.73 -3.21 8.88
N ASP A 55 -9.75 -3.94 8.43
CA ASP A 55 -11.16 -3.55 8.48
C ASP A 55 -11.43 -2.16 7.87
N GLU A 56 -10.71 -1.84 6.78
CA GLU A 56 -10.90 -0.60 6.01
C GLU A 56 -12.32 -0.60 5.41
N ARG A 57 -13.16 0.33 5.87
CA ARG A 57 -14.57 0.41 5.43
C ARG A 57 -14.84 1.43 4.32
N GLU A 58 -13.84 2.21 3.94
CA GLU A 58 -14.00 3.32 3.00
C GLU A 58 -12.91 3.32 1.93
N CYS A 59 -13.28 3.76 0.73
CA CYS A 59 -12.34 3.91 -0.37
C CYS A 59 -11.55 5.21 -0.21
N ALA A 60 -10.25 5.14 0.01
CA ALA A 60 -9.41 6.33 0.20
C ALA A 60 -9.30 7.26 -1.03
N ILE A 61 -9.75 6.83 -2.21
CA ILE A 61 -9.78 7.67 -3.43
C ILE A 61 -11.00 8.59 -3.42
N CYS A 62 -12.19 8.05 -3.15
CA CYS A 62 -13.45 8.82 -3.22
C CYS A 62 -14.05 9.16 -1.85
N ILE A 63 -13.46 8.66 -0.76
CA ILE A 63 -13.87 8.91 0.63
C ILE A 63 -15.32 8.45 0.91
N ASN A 64 -15.80 7.45 0.16
CA ASN A 64 -17.10 6.83 0.37
C ASN A 64 -16.94 5.41 0.90
N SER A 65 -17.90 4.96 1.72
CA SER A 65 -17.93 3.61 2.27
C SER A 65 -18.11 2.54 1.19
N PHE A 66 -17.55 1.35 1.42
CA PHE A 66 -17.80 0.18 0.59
C PHE A 66 -19.22 -0.34 0.81
N CYS A 67 -19.80 -0.95 -0.22
CA CYS A 67 -21.03 -1.71 -0.06
C CYS A 67 -20.79 -2.93 0.84
N LEU A 68 -21.80 -3.35 1.62
CA LEU A 68 -21.73 -4.56 2.45
C LEU A 68 -21.42 -5.83 1.64
N SER A 69 -21.84 -5.87 0.37
CA SER A 69 -21.54 -6.98 -0.54
C SER A 69 -20.08 -6.99 -1.01
N MET A 70 -19.33 -5.90 -0.81
CA MET A 70 -17.99 -5.68 -1.38
C MET A 70 -17.95 -5.85 -2.91
N GLU A 71 -19.10 -5.69 -3.57
CA GLU A 71 -19.21 -5.70 -5.02
C GLU A 71 -18.49 -4.50 -5.63
N GLY A 72 -17.75 -4.76 -6.70
CA GLY A 72 -16.96 -3.72 -7.36
C GLY A 72 -15.80 -3.19 -6.51
N VAL A 73 -15.32 -3.95 -5.51
CA VAL A 73 -14.10 -3.63 -4.75
C VAL A 73 -12.91 -4.40 -5.31
N SER A 74 -11.81 -3.69 -5.54
CA SER A 74 -10.51 -4.22 -5.91
C SER A 74 -9.59 -4.25 -4.69
N LEU A 75 -8.99 -5.41 -4.43
CA LEU A 75 -7.96 -5.61 -3.41
C LEU A 75 -6.58 -5.56 -4.07
N LEU A 76 -5.69 -4.74 -3.53
CA LEU A 76 -4.31 -4.65 -3.99
C LEU A 76 -3.41 -5.65 -3.25
N SER A 77 -2.30 -6.04 -3.86
CA SER A 77 -1.30 -6.93 -3.27
C SER A 77 -0.65 -6.36 -1.99
N CYS A 78 -0.71 -5.04 -1.81
CA CYS A 78 -0.32 -4.34 -0.58
C CYS A 78 -1.41 -4.34 0.52
N SER A 79 -2.49 -5.11 0.36
CA SER A 79 -3.65 -5.27 1.26
C SER A 79 -4.58 -4.06 1.43
N HIS A 80 -4.44 -3.01 0.62
CA HIS A 80 -5.41 -1.90 0.57
C HIS A 80 -6.54 -2.20 -0.42
N ALA A 81 -7.73 -1.69 -0.14
CA ALA A 81 -8.92 -1.88 -0.97
C ALA A 81 -9.46 -0.56 -1.54
N PHE A 82 -10.01 -0.61 -2.76
CA PHE A 82 -10.61 0.54 -3.43
C PHE A 82 -11.81 0.11 -4.27
N HIS A 83 -12.73 1.03 -4.57
CA HIS A 83 -13.69 0.76 -5.64
C HIS A 83 -12.95 0.55 -6.96
N ALA A 84 -13.34 -0.47 -7.72
CA ALA A 84 -12.70 -0.83 -8.99
C ALA A 84 -12.75 0.34 -10.00
N GLN A 85 -13.86 1.09 -10.02
CA GLN A 85 -13.98 2.29 -10.86
C GLN A 85 -13.03 3.41 -10.40
N CYS A 86 -12.91 3.63 -9.09
CA CYS A 86 -11.99 4.64 -8.55
C CYS A 86 -10.53 4.28 -8.81
N LEU A 87 -10.18 2.99 -8.66
CA LEU A 87 -8.84 2.49 -8.96
C LEU A 87 -8.51 2.62 -10.45
N SER A 88 -9.42 2.23 -11.33
CA SER A 88 -9.25 2.39 -12.79
C SER A 88 -9.05 3.85 -13.17
N ALA A 89 -9.89 4.76 -12.65
CA ALA A 89 -9.73 6.19 -12.91
C ALA A 89 -8.39 6.72 -12.39
N PHE A 90 -7.90 6.22 -11.24
CA PHE A 90 -6.59 6.58 -10.72
C PHE A 90 -5.45 6.10 -11.63
N GLU A 91 -5.56 4.89 -12.16
CA GLU A 91 -4.58 4.29 -13.09
C GLU A 91 -4.51 5.04 -14.43
N ASP A 92 -5.65 5.53 -14.93
CA ASP A 92 -5.71 6.29 -16.19
C ASP A 92 -4.89 7.59 -16.15
N PHE A 93 -4.68 8.17 -14.96
CA PHE A 93 -3.86 9.37 -14.76
C PHE A 93 -2.48 9.07 -14.16
N ASN A 94 -2.07 7.80 -14.12
CA ASN A 94 -0.76 7.42 -13.61
C ASN A 94 0.35 7.84 -14.58
N ILE A 95 1.27 8.68 -14.12
CA ILE A 95 2.41 9.17 -14.89
C ILE A 95 3.65 8.25 -14.80
N TYR A 96 3.59 7.24 -13.95
CA TYR A 96 4.69 6.31 -13.72
C TYR A 96 4.53 5.05 -14.58
N GLU A 97 5.65 4.40 -14.91
CA GLU A 97 5.66 3.11 -15.61
C GLU A 97 5.11 1.95 -14.75
N VAL A 98 4.89 2.19 -13.45
CA VAL A 98 4.44 1.20 -12.47
C VAL A 98 3.19 1.69 -11.74
N SER A 99 2.28 0.77 -11.43
CA SER A 99 1.08 1.07 -10.62
C SER A 99 1.45 1.16 -9.14
N LEU A 100 1.29 2.35 -8.55
CA LEU A 100 1.63 2.62 -7.15
C LEU A 100 0.37 2.83 -6.31
N CYS A 101 0.28 2.18 -5.16
CA CYS A 101 -0.90 2.27 -4.30
C CYS A 101 -1.14 3.72 -3.85
N PRO A 102 -2.37 4.27 -3.93
CA PRO A 102 -2.69 5.63 -3.48
C PRO A 102 -2.36 5.88 -2.01
N VAL A 103 -2.36 4.85 -1.16
CA VAL A 103 -2.16 4.97 0.29
C VAL A 103 -0.70 4.78 0.67
N CYS A 104 -0.08 3.66 0.31
CA CYS A 104 1.28 3.33 0.75
C CYS A 104 2.37 3.48 -0.30
N ARG A 105 2.02 3.82 -1.54
CA ARG A 105 2.92 3.95 -2.69
C ARG A 105 3.73 2.69 -3.04
N ALA A 106 3.37 1.53 -2.49
CA ALA A 106 3.95 0.26 -2.92
C ALA A 106 3.46 -0.09 -4.33
N SER A 107 4.34 -0.64 -5.17
CA SER A 107 3.95 -1.27 -6.42
C SER A 107 2.97 -2.40 -6.15
N TYR A 108 1.93 -2.54 -6.98
CA TYR A 108 0.88 -3.52 -6.72
C TYR A 108 0.41 -4.28 -7.95
N ARG A 109 -0.20 -5.43 -7.68
CA ARG A 109 -1.20 -6.05 -8.56
C ARG A 109 -2.57 -5.95 -7.90
N SER A 110 -3.64 -5.99 -8.68
CA SER A 110 -5.01 -5.91 -8.18
C SER A 110 -5.79 -7.17 -8.50
N GLN A 111 -6.71 -7.55 -7.62
CA GLN A 111 -7.67 -8.62 -7.83
C GLN A 111 -9.05 -8.21 -7.31
N ASN A 112 -10.09 -8.83 -7.86
CA ASN A 112 -11.45 -8.58 -7.40
C ASN A 112 -11.68 -9.20 -6.01
N TRP A 113 -12.22 -8.42 -5.07
CA TRP A 113 -12.46 -8.86 -3.69
C TRP A 113 -13.31 -10.13 -3.61
N LEU A 114 -14.39 -10.20 -4.39
CA LEU A 114 -15.31 -11.34 -4.38
C LEU A 114 -14.68 -12.60 -4.95
N HIS A 115 -13.76 -12.46 -5.91
CA HIS A 115 -13.03 -13.60 -6.45
C HIS A 115 -12.18 -14.25 -5.36
N ILE A 116 -11.41 -13.46 -4.61
CA ILE A 116 -10.56 -13.99 -3.54
C ILE A 116 -11.39 -14.53 -2.38
N SER A 117 -12.50 -13.85 -2.03
CA SER A 117 -13.39 -14.33 -0.97
C SER A 117 -13.94 -15.73 -1.27
N LYS A 118 -14.23 -16.04 -2.53
CA LYS A 118 -14.68 -17.38 -2.93
C LYS A 118 -13.57 -18.42 -2.80
N LEU A 119 -12.33 -18.07 -3.14
CA LEU A 119 -11.17 -18.94 -2.96
C LEU A 119 -10.88 -19.23 -1.48
N ALA A 120 -11.11 -18.25 -0.61
CA ALA A 120 -10.89 -18.38 0.84
C ALA A 120 -11.96 -19.20 1.58
N THR A 121 -13.08 -19.53 0.92
CA THR A 121 -14.22 -20.25 1.53
C THR A 121 -14.30 -21.72 1.06
N GLN A 122 -13.38 -22.16 0.20
CA GLN A 122 -13.17 -23.58 -0.16
C GLN A 122 -12.11 -24.21 0.73
#